data_AF-A0A8D8BW27-F1
#
_entry.id   AF-A0A8D8BW27-F1
#
_cell.length_a   1.000
_cell.length_b   1.000
_cell.length_c   1.000
_cell.angle_alpha   90.00
_cell.angle_beta   90.00
_cell.angle_gamma   90.00
#
_symmetry.space_group_name_H-M   'P 1'
#
loop_
_entity.id
_entity.type
_entity.pdbx_description
1 polymer ?
#
loop_
_entity_poly.entity_id
_entity_poly.type
_entity_poly.pdbx_seq_one_letter_code
_entity_poly.pdbx_strand_id
1 'polypeptide(L)'
;MEALYFQTNGLIQETQQCFQQLSLVRTDSGAVETEIQTKLATINANCDRLDVLLYKVPAAQRQNAKMRVDQLKYDVRHLQAALKQYQDKKSRRELEQAERENLLNKRFTANSETSIEIDYSLQHNNSMQNAHRGVDEMLWTGSSVLDGLRSQRETLKGARKRILDVGNTLGLSNQTMKMIE
;
A
#
# COMPACT_ATOMS: atom_id res chain seq x y z
N MET A 1 -17.80 47.54 -11.98
CA MET A 1 -16.93 46.69 -11.13
C MET A 1 -17.75 46.10 -9.98
N GLU A 2 -18.43 46.94 -9.20
CA GLU A 2 -19.25 46.50 -8.07
C GLU A 2 -20.45 45.60 -8.43
N ALA A 3 -21.22 45.94 -9.48
CA ALA A 3 -22.33 45.09 -9.94
C ALA A 3 -21.87 43.67 -10.37
N LEU A 4 -20.73 43.60 -11.09
CA LEU A 4 -20.14 42.33 -11.52
C LEU A 4 -19.61 41.52 -10.33
N TYR A 5 -19.08 42.19 -9.30
CA TYR A 5 -18.65 41.56 -8.06
C TYR A 5 -19.83 40.91 -7.32
N PHE A 6 -20.94 41.63 -7.14
CA PHE A 6 -22.13 41.08 -6.48
C PHE A 6 -22.75 39.93 -7.26
N GLN A 7 -22.83 40.05 -8.59
CA GLN A 7 -23.28 38.96 -9.45
C GLN A 7 -22.40 37.72 -9.31
N THR A 8 -21.08 37.90 -9.29
CA THR A 8 -20.11 36.80 -9.14
C THR A 8 -20.24 36.13 -7.77
N ASN A 9 -20.42 36.93 -6.71
CA ASN A 9 -20.64 36.40 -5.37
C ASN A 9 -21.96 35.61 -5.26
N GLY A 10 -23.04 36.11 -5.86
CA GLY A 10 -24.32 35.38 -5.96
C GLY A 10 -24.15 34.03 -6.66
N LEU A 11 -23.46 34.00 -7.80
CA LEU A 11 -23.17 32.75 -8.53
C LEU A 11 -22.33 31.78 -7.70
N ILE A 12 -21.38 32.26 -6.88
CA ILE A 12 -20.60 31.41 -5.97
C ILE A 12 -21.51 30.77 -4.91
N GLN A 13 -22.43 31.53 -4.31
CA GLN A 13 -23.37 31.01 -3.32
C GLN A 13 -24.33 29.98 -3.95
N GLU A 14 -24.85 30.25 -5.13
CA GLU A 14 -25.65 29.28 -5.88
C GLU A 14 -24.87 28.00 -6.19
N THR A 15 -23.60 28.13 -6.59
CA THR A 15 -22.73 26.99 -6.86
C THR A 15 -22.52 26.15 -5.58
N GLN A 16 -22.33 26.79 -4.43
CA GLN A 16 -22.25 26.10 -3.14
C GLN A 16 -23.56 25.38 -2.79
N GLN A 17 -24.72 25.97 -3.08
CA GLN A 17 -26.02 25.30 -2.91
C GLN A 17 -26.17 24.08 -3.82
N CYS A 18 -25.72 24.17 -5.08
CA CYS A 18 -25.68 23.01 -5.98
C CYS A 18 -24.80 21.89 -5.41
N PHE A 19 -23.65 22.20 -4.80
CA PHE A 19 -22.83 21.20 -4.11
C PHE A 19 -23.54 20.55 -2.91
N GLN A 20 -24.32 21.32 -2.15
CA GLN A 20 -25.14 20.78 -1.05
C GLN A 20 -26.22 19.84 -1.59
N GLN A 21 -26.89 20.20 -2.69
CA GLN A 21 -27.86 19.33 -3.36
C GLN A 21 -27.22 18.04 -3.90
N LEU A 22 -25.99 18.13 -4.40
CA LEU A 22 -25.21 17.01 -4.90
C LEU A 22 -24.79 16.03 -3.78
N SER A 23 -24.75 16.50 -2.52
CA SER A 23 -24.59 15.64 -1.34
C SER A 23 -25.87 14.89 -0.94
N LEU A 24 -27.05 15.38 -1.36
CA LEU A 24 -28.33 14.74 -1.09
C LEU A 24 -28.60 13.66 -2.15
N VAL A 25 -28.72 12.42 -1.69
CA VAL A 25 -28.74 11.18 -2.50
C VAL A 25 -29.87 11.08 -3.56
N ARG A 26 -30.79 12.05 -3.63
CA ARG A 26 -32.01 11.97 -4.47
C ARG A 26 -31.98 12.76 -5.78
N THR A 27 -30.93 13.50 -6.08
CA THR A 27 -30.88 14.36 -7.28
C THR A 27 -30.06 13.72 -8.40
N ASP A 28 -30.45 13.96 -9.67
CA ASP A 28 -29.68 13.58 -10.86
C ASP A 28 -28.25 14.18 -10.81
N SER A 29 -27.33 13.42 -10.22
CA SER A 29 -25.94 13.82 -9.95
C SER A 29 -25.24 14.39 -11.19
N GLY A 30 -25.48 13.80 -12.37
CA GLY A 30 -24.88 14.27 -13.62
C GLY A 30 -25.38 15.64 -14.09
N ALA A 31 -26.68 15.92 -13.95
CA ALA A 31 -27.24 17.21 -14.36
C ALA A 31 -26.70 18.35 -13.49
N VAL A 32 -26.69 18.14 -12.16
CA VAL A 32 -26.17 19.12 -11.20
C VAL A 32 -24.66 19.33 -11.40
N GLU A 33 -23.91 18.29 -11.73
CA GLU A 33 -22.48 18.38 -12.04
C GLU A 33 -22.22 19.29 -13.26
N THR A 34 -22.97 19.09 -14.34
CA THR A 34 -22.86 19.95 -15.53
C THR A 34 -23.27 21.39 -15.23
N GLU A 35 -24.30 21.60 -14.42
CA GLU A 35 -24.72 22.93 -13.98
C GLU A 35 -23.61 23.63 -13.19
N ILE A 36 -22.99 22.95 -12.21
CA ILE A 36 -21.85 23.47 -11.45
C ILE A 36 -20.70 23.85 -12.38
N GLN A 37 -20.38 23.02 -13.37
CA GLN A 37 -19.29 23.29 -14.30
C GLN A 37 -19.56 24.54 -15.16
N THR A 38 -20.79 24.71 -15.65
CA THR A 38 -21.18 25.92 -16.42
C THR A 38 -21.16 27.18 -15.56
N LYS A 39 -21.62 27.11 -14.31
CA LYS A 39 -21.56 28.21 -13.34
C LYS A 39 -20.11 28.59 -13.03
N LEU A 40 -19.23 27.62 -12.78
CA LEU A 40 -17.80 27.87 -12.54
C LEU A 40 -17.11 28.50 -13.75
N ALA A 41 -17.44 28.10 -14.97
CA ALA A 41 -16.89 28.73 -16.18
C ALA A 41 -17.32 30.20 -16.29
N THR A 42 -18.59 30.49 -16.00
CA THR A 42 -19.14 31.85 -15.99
C THR A 42 -18.49 32.71 -14.90
N ILE A 43 -18.31 32.15 -13.70
CA ILE A 43 -17.64 32.83 -12.58
C ILE A 43 -16.19 33.15 -12.93
N ASN A 44 -15.44 32.22 -13.52
CA ASN A 44 -14.05 32.48 -13.95
C ASN A 44 -13.98 33.61 -14.99
N ALA A 45 -14.86 33.58 -16.00
CA ALA A 45 -14.94 34.65 -16.99
C ALA A 45 -15.27 36.01 -16.36
N ASN A 46 -16.10 36.04 -15.31
CA ASN A 46 -16.39 37.25 -14.55
C ASN A 46 -15.18 37.71 -13.71
N CYS A 47 -14.43 36.81 -13.09
CA CYS A 47 -13.18 37.12 -12.39
C CYS A 47 -12.13 37.71 -13.33
N ASP A 48 -11.97 37.18 -14.54
CA ASP A 48 -11.05 37.72 -15.56
C ASP A 48 -11.48 39.13 -16.00
N ARG A 49 -12.78 39.35 -16.16
CA ARG A 49 -13.33 40.70 -16.44
C ARG A 49 -13.12 41.66 -15.27
N LEU A 50 -13.26 41.19 -14.03
CA LEU A 50 -12.98 41.97 -12.83
C LEU A 50 -11.50 42.38 -12.77
N ASP A 51 -10.57 41.49 -13.14
CA ASP A 51 -9.15 41.82 -13.24
C ASP A 51 -8.86 42.94 -14.24
N VAL A 52 -9.48 42.88 -15.42
CA VAL A 52 -9.35 43.96 -16.41
C VAL A 52 -9.93 45.27 -15.87
N LEU A 53 -11.04 45.21 -15.14
CA LEU A 53 -11.66 46.38 -14.52
C LEU A 53 -10.83 46.96 -13.36
N LEU A 54 -10.01 46.18 -12.66
CA LEU A 54 -9.12 46.68 -11.59
C LEU A 54 -8.15 47.75 -12.11
N TYR A 55 -7.68 47.64 -13.35
CA TYR A 55 -6.81 48.64 -13.96
C TYR A 55 -7.52 49.98 -14.20
N LYS A 56 -8.85 49.97 -14.33
CA LYS A 56 -9.69 51.17 -14.54
C LYS A 56 -10.12 51.86 -13.24
N VAL A 57 -9.83 51.28 -12.08
CA VAL A 57 -10.19 51.84 -10.77
C VAL A 57 -9.12 52.84 -10.30
N PRO A 58 -9.50 53.95 -9.63
CA PRO A 58 -8.56 54.89 -9.03
C PRO A 58 -7.56 54.21 -8.07
N ALA A 59 -6.32 54.69 -8.05
CA ALA A 59 -5.22 54.06 -7.29
C ALA A 59 -5.55 53.87 -5.79
N ALA A 60 -6.28 54.82 -5.18
CA ALA A 60 -6.68 54.75 -3.78
C ALA A 60 -7.62 53.56 -3.45
N GLN A 61 -8.50 53.17 -4.38
CA GLN A 61 -9.47 52.08 -4.17
C GLN A 61 -8.99 50.74 -4.77
N ARG A 62 -7.96 50.77 -5.62
CA ARG A 62 -7.45 49.61 -6.36
C ARG A 62 -6.97 48.49 -5.44
N GLN A 63 -6.33 48.81 -4.32
CA GLN A 63 -5.85 47.80 -3.37
C GLN A 63 -7.01 47.02 -2.72
N ASN A 64 -8.06 47.73 -2.29
CA ASN A 64 -9.23 47.09 -1.68
C ASN A 64 -10.00 46.23 -2.70
N ALA A 65 -10.19 46.77 -3.91
CA ALA A 65 -10.82 46.04 -5.00
C ALA A 65 -10.03 44.78 -5.38
N LYS A 66 -8.69 44.86 -5.40
CA LYS A 66 -7.82 43.72 -5.67
C LYS A 66 -7.98 42.61 -4.63
N MET A 67 -7.96 42.95 -3.34
CA MET A 67 -8.17 41.95 -2.28
C MET A 67 -9.51 41.23 -2.42
N ARG A 68 -10.58 41.95 -2.76
CA ARG A 68 -11.92 41.36 -3.01
C ARG A 68 -11.93 40.41 -4.21
N VAL A 69 -11.27 40.77 -5.30
CA VAL A 69 -11.15 39.91 -6.49
C VAL A 69 -10.30 38.67 -6.19
N ASP A 70 -9.21 38.83 -5.44
CA ASP A 70 -8.34 37.73 -5.01
C ASP A 70 -9.10 36.74 -4.09
N GLN A 71 -9.97 37.24 -3.21
CA GLN A 71 -10.86 36.41 -2.41
C GLN A 71 -11.82 35.59 -3.28
N LEU A 72 -12.49 36.21 -4.26
CA LEU A 72 -13.35 35.48 -5.19
C LEU A 72 -12.58 34.40 -5.96
N LYS A 73 -11.36 34.69 -6.42
CA LYS A 73 -10.51 33.69 -7.10
C LYS A 73 -10.14 32.53 -6.20
N TYR A 74 -9.87 32.79 -4.93
CA TYR A 74 -9.61 31.75 -3.94
C TYR A 74 -10.82 30.82 -3.80
N ASP A 75 -12.01 31.39 -3.59
CA ASP A 75 -13.25 30.62 -3.45
C ASP A 75 -13.54 29.76 -4.70
N VAL A 76 -13.31 30.31 -5.89
CA VAL A 76 -13.49 29.58 -7.16
C VAL A 76 -12.53 28.40 -7.30
N ARG A 77 -11.26 28.59 -6.94
CA ARG A 77 -10.27 27.50 -6.94
C ARG A 77 -10.65 26.39 -5.96
N HIS A 78 -11.21 26.76 -4.80
CA HIS A 78 -11.72 25.77 -3.84
C HIS A 78 -12.91 24.98 -4.39
N LEU A 79 -13.87 25.65 -5.03
CA LEU A 79 -15.00 24.97 -5.65
C LEU A 79 -14.59 24.07 -6.82
N GLN A 80 -13.61 24.49 -7.63
CA GLN A 80 -13.02 23.66 -8.68
C GLN A 80 -12.33 22.41 -8.12
N ALA A 81 -11.55 22.56 -7.05
CA ALA A 81 -10.90 21.42 -6.40
C ALA A 81 -11.93 20.45 -5.81
N ALA A 82 -13.00 20.97 -5.21
CA ALA A 82 -14.11 20.16 -4.69
C ALA A 82 -14.82 19.37 -5.81
N LEU A 83 -15.10 20.02 -6.95
CA LEU A 83 -15.69 19.34 -8.13
C LEU A 83 -14.79 18.20 -8.62
N LYS A 84 -13.49 18.46 -8.76
CA LYS A 84 -12.52 17.46 -9.21
C LYS A 84 -12.48 16.26 -8.26
N GLN A 85 -12.41 16.50 -6.95
CA GLN A 85 -12.43 15.42 -5.95
C GLN A 85 -13.72 14.60 -6.02
N TYR A 86 -14.86 15.23 -6.32
CA TYR A 86 -16.11 14.51 -6.52
C TYR A 86 -16.07 13.62 -7.77
N GLN A 87 -15.60 14.17 -8.89
CA GLN A 87 -15.44 13.44 -10.16
C GLN A 87 -14.49 12.24 -10.01
N ASP A 88 -13.34 12.44 -9.35
CA ASP A 88 -12.37 11.37 -9.10
C ASP A 88 -12.99 10.25 -8.25
N LYS A 89 -13.76 10.60 -7.21
CA LYS A 89 -14.48 9.60 -6.39
C LYS A 89 -15.54 8.84 -7.18
N LYS A 90 -16.26 9.52 -8.07
CA LYS A 90 -17.29 8.92 -8.93
C LYS A 90 -16.66 7.96 -9.95
N SER A 91 -15.65 8.43 -10.69
CA SER A 91 -14.88 7.61 -11.65
C SER A 91 -14.24 6.40 -10.99
N ARG A 92 -13.66 6.57 -9.79
CA ARG A 92 -13.10 5.45 -9.03
C ARG A 92 -14.16 4.39 -8.67
N ARG A 93 -15.35 4.82 -8.23
CA ARG A 93 -16.47 3.89 -7.95
C ARG A 93 -16.93 3.17 -9.21
N GLU A 94 -17.01 3.86 -10.34
CA GLU A 94 -17.37 3.28 -11.63
C GLU A 94 -16.33 2.26 -12.09
N LEU A 95 -15.04 2.56 -11.96
CA LEU A 95 -13.94 1.63 -12.24
C LEU A 95 -13.99 0.40 -11.33
N GLU A 96 -14.14 0.59 -10.02
CA GLU A 96 -14.26 -0.52 -9.04
C GLU A 96 -15.48 -1.40 -9.35
N GLN A 97 -16.60 -0.80 -9.78
CA GLN A 97 -17.79 -1.55 -10.16
C GLN A 97 -17.62 -2.27 -11.50
N ALA A 98 -16.98 -1.65 -12.49
CA ALA A 98 -16.66 -2.29 -13.77
C ALA A 98 -15.68 -3.46 -13.59
N GLU A 99 -14.65 -3.30 -12.76
CA GLU A 99 -13.74 -4.39 -12.39
C GLU A 99 -14.49 -5.51 -11.68
N ARG A 100 -15.36 -5.19 -10.71
CA ARG A 100 -16.21 -6.17 -10.04
C ARG A 100 -17.12 -6.90 -11.03
N GLU A 101 -17.77 -6.18 -11.93
CA GLU A 101 -18.61 -6.77 -12.98
C GLU A 101 -17.79 -7.64 -13.94
N ASN A 102 -16.58 -7.23 -14.31
CA ASN A 102 -15.67 -8.05 -15.11
C ASN A 102 -15.26 -9.34 -14.38
N LEU A 103 -15.00 -9.28 -13.06
CA LEU A 103 -14.73 -10.47 -12.25
C LEU A 103 -15.95 -11.38 -12.12
N LEU A 104 -17.16 -10.81 -12.02
CA LEU A 104 -18.42 -11.56 -11.94
C LEU A 104 -18.85 -12.16 -13.28
N ASN A 105 -18.64 -11.44 -14.38
CA ASN A 105 -18.97 -11.86 -15.74
C ASN A 105 -17.88 -12.72 -16.39
N LYS A 106 -16.69 -12.81 -15.79
CA LYS A 106 -15.72 -13.87 -16.10
C LYS A 106 -16.37 -15.21 -15.78
N ARG A 107 -16.98 -15.83 -16.78
CA ARG A 107 -17.43 -17.21 -16.75
C ARG A 107 -16.20 -18.05 -16.42
N PHE A 108 -16.13 -18.59 -15.21
CA PHE A 108 -15.08 -19.53 -14.82
C PHE A 108 -15.16 -20.76 -15.72
N THR A 109 -14.49 -20.72 -16.86
CA THR A 109 -14.17 -21.90 -17.64
C THR A 109 -13.04 -22.57 -16.88
N ALA A 110 -13.27 -23.79 -16.38
CA ALA A 110 -12.18 -24.62 -15.87
C ALA A 110 -11.11 -24.68 -16.98
N ASN A 111 -9.91 -24.17 -16.69
CA ASN A 111 -8.71 -24.18 -17.55
C ASN A 111 -8.57 -23.06 -18.59
N SER A 112 -8.45 -21.77 -18.20
CA SER A 112 -7.84 -20.84 -19.17
C SER A 112 -6.87 -19.79 -18.64
N GLU A 113 -7.03 -19.08 -17.52
CA GLU A 113 -6.00 -18.05 -17.19
C GLU A 113 -6.05 -17.40 -15.79
N THR A 114 -6.88 -17.90 -14.87
CA THR A 114 -6.77 -17.58 -13.41
C THR A 114 -5.81 -18.54 -12.69
N SER A 115 -5.10 -19.38 -13.44
CA SER A 115 -4.16 -20.38 -12.94
C SER A 115 -2.72 -19.89 -12.89
N ILE A 116 -2.41 -18.60 -13.13
CA ILE A 116 -1.01 -18.15 -13.14
C ILE A 116 -0.63 -17.46 -11.81
N GLU A 117 -1.49 -16.60 -11.24
CA GLU A 117 -1.17 -15.89 -9.98
C GLU A 117 -1.47 -16.73 -8.72
N ILE A 118 -2.59 -17.46 -8.71
CA ILE A 118 -2.93 -18.38 -7.61
C ILE A 118 -1.96 -19.57 -7.59
N ASP A 119 -1.56 -20.07 -8.77
CA ASP A 119 -0.59 -21.16 -8.87
C ASP A 119 0.81 -20.72 -8.46
N TYR A 120 1.26 -19.49 -8.78
CA TYR A 120 2.57 -19.01 -8.33
C TYR A 120 2.67 -18.94 -6.79
N SER A 121 1.64 -18.43 -6.12
CA SER A 121 1.62 -18.37 -4.65
C SER A 121 1.49 -19.76 -3.99
N LEU A 122 0.68 -20.66 -4.58
CA LEU A 122 0.55 -22.05 -4.11
C LEU A 122 1.81 -22.88 -4.38
N GLN A 123 2.43 -22.72 -5.54
CA GLN A 123 3.69 -23.36 -5.92
C GLN A 123 4.82 -22.89 -5.02
N HIS A 124 4.90 -21.59 -4.72
CA HIS A 124 5.87 -21.06 -3.77
C HIS A 124 5.63 -21.62 -2.36
N ASN A 125 4.37 -21.70 -1.90
CA ASN A 125 4.05 -22.32 -0.62
C ASN A 125 4.41 -23.80 -0.57
N ASN A 126 4.11 -24.56 -1.64
CA ASN A 126 4.44 -25.97 -1.74
C ASN A 126 5.96 -26.18 -1.77
N SER A 127 6.70 -25.38 -2.55
CA SER A 127 8.16 -25.39 -2.59
C SER A 127 8.76 -25.06 -1.22
N MET A 128 8.18 -24.10 -0.50
CA MET A 128 8.62 -23.74 0.85
C MET A 128 8.35 -24.88 1.84
N GLN A 129 7.20 -25.54 1.78
CA GLN A 129 6.90 -26.72 2.60
C GLN A 129 7.85 -27.89 2.30
N ASN A 130 8.15 -28.15 1.03
CA ASN A 130 9.10 -29.19 0.65
C ASN A 130 10.53 -28.86 1.12
N ALA A 131 10.93 -27.59 1.02
CA ALA A 131 12.21 -27.11 1.56
C ALA A 131 12.27 -27.26 3.08
N HIS A 132 11.21 -26.92 3.81
CA HIS A 132 11.12 -27.14 5.25
C HIS A 132 11.29 -28.61 5.62
N ARG A 133 10.57 -29.52 4.94
CA ARG A 133 10.71 -30.96 5.18
C ARG A 133 12.12 -31.48 4.89
N GLY A 134 12.75 -31.02 3.80
CA GLY A 134 14.12 -31.40 3.48
C GLY A 134 15.14 -30.89 4.50
N VAL A 135 14.94 -29.67 5.00
CA VAL A 135 15.76 -29.13 6.10
C VAL A 135 15.52 -29.92 7.39
N ASP A 136 14.28 -30.26 7.73
CA ASP A 136 13.96 -31.05 8.92
C ASP A 136 14.57 -32.45 8.84
N GLU A 137 14.54 -33.10 7.69
CA GLU A 137 15.19 -34.40 7.46
C GLU A 137 16.71 -34.28 7.58
N MET A 138 17.31 -33.21 7.05
CA MET A 138 18.74 -32.95 7.18
C MET A 138 19.14 -32.67 8.65
N LEU A 139 18.35 -31.88 9.38
CA LEU A 139 18.56 -31.60 10.80
C LEU A 139 18.40 -32.88 11.63
N TRP A 140 17.39 -33.68 11.33
CA TRP A 140 17.17 -34.97 11.99
C TRP A 140 18.33 -35.92 11.75
N THR A 141 18.73 -36.09 10.48
CA THR A 141 19.87 -36.94 10.10
C THR A 141 21.16 -36.43 10.73
N GLY A 142 21.42 -35.13 10.68
CA GLY A 142 22.58 -34.50 11.31
C GLY A 142 22.62 -34.72 12.83
N SER A 143 21.47 -34.63 13.49
CA SER A 143 21.34 -34.92 14.92
C SER A 143 21.65 -36.39 15.23
N SER A 144 21.10 -37.34 14.46
CA SER A 144 21.39 -38.77 14.63
C SER A 144 22.86 -39.12 14.41
N VAL A 145 23.52 -38.50 13.42
CA VAL A 145 24.96 -38.70 13.19
C VAL A 145 25.77 -38.15 14.36
N LEU A 146 25.45 -36.96 14.86
CA LEU A 146 26.13 -36.37 16.02
C LEU A 146 25.93 -37.20 17.28
N ASP A 147 24.73 -37.74 17.51
CA ASP A 147 24.46 -38.63 18.64
C ASP A 147 25.22 -39.96 18.51
N GLY A 148 25.30 -40.52 17.29
CA GLY A 148 26.13 -41.67 16.98
C GLY A 148 27.62 -41.42 17.27
N LEU A 149 28.17 -40.28 16.84
CA LEU A 149 29.56 -39.89 17.11
C LEU A 149 29.80 -39.67 18.61
N ARG A 150 28.83 -39.11 19.34
CA ARG A 150 28.88 -38.96 20.79
C ARG A 150 28.92 -40.32 21.48
N SER A 151 28.06 -41.25 21.08
CA SER A 151 28.04 -42.62 21.61
C SER A 151 29.35 -43.38 21.31
N GLN A 152 29.88 -43.26 20.09
CA GLN A 152 31.19 -43.80 19.72
C GLN A 152 32.32 -43.22 20.58
N ARG A 153 32.28 -41.91 20.87
CA ARG A 153 33.26 -41.29 21.77
C ARG A 153 33.19 -41.86 23.19
N GLU A 154 32.00 -42.07 23.74
CA GLU A 154 31.84 -42.64 25.08
C GLU A 154 32.27 -44.11 25.16
N THR A 155 31.99 -44.91 24.12
CA THR A 155 32.49 -46.30 24.04
C THR A 155 34.02 -46.36 23.92
N LEU A 156 34.64 -45.50 23.10
CA LEU A 156 36.11 -45.38 23.01
C LEU A 156 36.74 -44.92 24.32
N LYS A 157 36.13 -43.96 25.02
CA LYS A 157 36.57 -43.58 26.38
C LYS A 157 36.48 -44.74 27.35
N GLY A 158 35.39 -45.51 27.30
CA GLY A 158 35.20 -46.70 28.13
C GLY A 158 36.25 -47.78 27.85
N ALA A 159 36.52 -48.06 26.57
CA ALA A 159 37.57 -48.98 26.14
C ALA A 159 38.95 -48.51 26.59
N ARG A 160 39.27 -47.22 26.39
CA ARG A 160 40.51 -46.62 26.89
C ARG A 160 40.66 -46.76 28.40
N LYS A 161 39.60 -46.49 29.17
CA LYS A 161 39.61 -46.65 30.63
C LYS A 161 39.89 -48.10 31.02
N ARG A 162 39.21 -49.06 30.39
CA ARG A 162 39.47 -50.50 30.61
C ARG A 162 40.90 -50.90 30.26
N ILE A 163 41.46 -50.41 29.15
CA ILE A 163 42.87 -50.68 28.78
C ILE A 163 43.81 -50.10 29.84
N LEU A 164 43.55 -48.90 30.34
CA LEU A 164 44.36 -48.26 31.38
C LEU A 164 44.25 -49.02 32.71
N ASP A 165 43.05 -49.44 33.10
CA ASP A 165 42.79 -50.28 34.28
C ASP A 165 43.46 -51.66 34.13
N VAL A 166 43.45 -52.25 32.93
CA VAL A 166 44.17 -53.49 32.61
C VAL A 166 45.68 -53.29 32.64
N GLY A 167 46.20 -52.17 32.14
CA GLY A 167 47.62 -51.81 32.26
C GLY A 167 48.07 -51.61 33.71
N ASN A 168 47.19 -51.06 34.55
CA ASN A 168 47.44 -50.91 35.98
C ASN A 168 47.33 -52.25 36.74
N THR A 169 46.38 -53.12 36.38
CA THR A 169 46.16 -54.42 37.05
C THR A 169 47.08 -55.54 36.56
N LEU A 170 47.50 -55.52 35.29
CA LEU A 170 48.57 -56.37 34.76
C LEU A 170 49.96 -55.92 35.23
N GLY A 171 50.04 -54.87 36.04
CA GLY A 171 51.25 -54.53 36.77
C GLY A 171 52.42 -54.32 35.83
N LEU A 172 52.50 -53.11 35.26
CA LEU A 172 53.81 -52.46 35.18
C LEU A 172 54.27 -52.20 36.63
N SER A 173 54.56 -53.27 37.36
CA SER A 173 55.53 -53.22 38.45
C SER A 173 56.76 -52.57 37.83
N ASN A 174 57.27 -51.53 38.47
CA ASN A 174 58.47 -50.77 38.09
C ASN A 174 59.67 -51.65 37.67
N GLN A 175 59.62 -52.95 37.94
CA GLN A 175 60.59 -53.97 37.55
C GLN A 175 60.69 -54.24 36.03
N THR A 176 59.62 -54.16 35.22
CA THR A 176 59.69 -54.51 33.77
C THR A 176 60.01 -53.33 32.88
N MET A 177 59.61 -52.11 33.24
CA MET A 177 59.93 -50.91 32.44
C MET A 177 61.44 -50.57 32.46
N LYS A 178 62.14 -50.94 33.54
CA LYS A 178 63.60 -50.81 33.69
C LYS A 178 64.43 -51.86 32.94
N MET A 179 63.79 -52.85 32.34
CA MET A 179 64.44 -53.92 31.58
C MET A 179 64.41 -53.68 30.06
N ILE A 180 63.80 -52.57 29.63
CA ILE A 180 63.72 -52.12 28.23
C ILE A 180 64.56 -50.83 28.01
N GLU A 181 65.18 -50.29 29.07
CA GLU A 181 66.41 -49.46 28.95
C GLU A 181 67.63 -50.38 28.89
#